data_AF-A0A7I7JR13-F1
#
_entry.id   AF-A0A7I7JR13-F1
#
_cell.length_a   1.000
_cell.length_b   1.000
_cell.length_c   1.000
_cell.angle_alpha   90.00
_cell.angle_beta   90.00
_cell.angle_gamma   90.00
#
_symmetry.space_group_name_H-M   'P 1'
#
loop_
_entity.id
_entity.type
_entity.pdbx_description
1 polymer ?
#
loop_
_entity_poly.entity_id
_entity_poly.type
_entity_poly.pdbx_seq_one_letter_code
_entity_poly.pdbx_strand_id
1 'polypeptide(L)'
;MGGSGIPLPSEGYVNAADIMYLRPNGFTGTAESLFTPQLYFPGNVSEVQGAQILAAAINEQIASGQAGPDNPVYVFGYSQSAAMSSMTMEQLYHQGVPAEDVHFVLVGNAANPNGGIVEMLNFWGGNLSFWNGMTLGHPTPDYFTTDVYTMEYDGYADFPRYPLNLLSTLNAIAGMFLTHIGYFGLSEDDIANAIALETTDPDSLTNYYMIPAETLPLLDLLRLNPVWGSPLAALLEPSMRVLVNLGYGSLTEGWNQGPANVPTTISWDLLPSNISWADINAALANAWTEGVQDAIKELQDPTTYFPGGFMAEEPFSTVWNAAQRVYFDIQDPTSLFGGSAMATDPAGTSDFTDFLGSLVDGNPDLSWITDIFGLDMISPA
;
A
#
# COMPACT_ATOMS: atom_id res chain seq x y z
N MET A 1 13.84 -6.24 -0.85
CA MET A 1 13.78 -6.14 -2.33
C MET A 1 12.88 -4.97 -2.69
N GLY A 2 13.01 -4.42 -3.91
CA GLY A 2 12.22 -3.28 -4.37
C GLY A 2 10.87 -3.68 -4.97
N GLY A 3 9.98 -2.72 -5.17
CA GLY A 3 8.77 -2.89 -5.98
C GLY A 3 9.05 -2.73 -7.48
N SER A 4 7.99 -2.75 -8.28
CA SER A 4 8.06 -2.52 -9.72
C SER A 4 8.88 -1.27 -10.06
N GLY A 5 9.78 -1.36 -11.04
CA GLY A 5 10.69 -0.29 -11.43
C GLY A 5 11.93 -0.14 -10.55
N ILE A 6 12.06 -0.88 -9.44
CA ILE A 6 13.17 -0.78 -8.48
C ILE A 6 13.93 -2.12 -8.41
N PRO A 7 14.68 -2.49 -9.47
CA PRO A 7 15.35 -3.79 -9.54
C PRO A 7 16.45 -3.98 -8.49
N LEU A 8 17.13 -2.89 -8.14
CA LEU A 8 18.13 -2.87 -7.07
C LEU A 8 17.85 -1.69 -6.15
N PRO A 9 17.30 -1.92 -4.94
CA PRO A 9 17.10 -0.88 -3.95
C PRO A 9 18.37 -0.11 -3.59
N SER A 10 18.23 1.21 -3.39
CA SER A 10 19.28 2.09 -2.85
C SER A 10 19.53 1.82 -1.36
N GLU A 11 20.61 2.38 -0.82
CA GLU A 11 20.91 2.30 0.62
C GLU A 11 19.80 2.94 1.47
N GLY A 12 19.30 4.11 1.09
CA GLY A 12 18.17 4.77 1.76
C GLY A 12 16.89 3.94 1.77
N TYR A 13 16.57 3.23 0.68
CA TYR A 13 15.46 2.28 0.63
C TYR A 13 15.67 1.13 1.63
N VAL A 14 16.86 0.51 1.62
CA VAL A 14 17.19 -0.61 2.51
C VAL A 14 17.13 -0.18 3.97
N ASN A 15 17.66 1.01 4.27
CA ASN A 15 17.59 1.61 5.60
C ASN A 15 16.13 1.88 6.01
N ALA A 16 15.29 2.45 5.14
CA ALA A 16 13.87 2.67 5.45
C ALA A 16 13.14 1.36 5.76
N ALA A 17 13.34 0.32 4.94
CA ALA A 17 12.79 -1.02 5.19
C ALA A 17 13.28 -1.62 6.51
N ASP A 18 14.58 -1.46 6.80
CA ASP A 18 15.19 -1.96 8.04
C ASP A 18 14.56 -1.32 9.28
N ILE A 19 14.51 0.01 9.29
CA ILE A 19 14.06 0.80 10.44
C ILE A 19 12.56 0.63 10.68
N MET A 20 11.75 0.68 9.62
CA MET A 20 10.30 0.73 9.74
C MET A 20 9.66 -0.65 9.86
N TYR A 21 10.28 -1.69 9.29
CA TYR A 21 9.63 -3.00 9.16
C TYR A 21 10.50 -4.16 9.65
N LEU A 22 11.80 -4.22 9.35
CA LEU A 22 12.60 -5.38 9.78
C LEU A 22 12.91 -5.36 11.29
N ARG A 23 13.52 -4.29 11.80
CA ARG A 23 13.91 -4.19 13.23
C ARG A 23 12.70 -4.28 14.18
N PRO A 24 11.54 -3.65 13.89
CA PRO A 24 10.35 -3.83 14.72
C PRO A 24 9.85 -5.29 14.78
N ASN A 25 10.05 -6.06 13.71
CA ASN A 25 9.72 -7.50 13.66
C ASN A 25 10.87 -8.41 14.14
N GLY A 26 11.90 -7.84 14.79
CA GLY A 26 12.94 -8.61 15.49
C GLY A 26 14.24 -8.85 14.71
N PHE A 27 14.41 -8.26 13.53
CA PHE A 27 15.68 -8.33 12.81
C PHE A 27 16.80 -7.57 13.53
N THR A 28 17.95 -8.21 13.70
CA THR A 28 19.14 -7.62 14.34
C THR A 28 20.39 -7.64 13.46
N GLY A 29 20.24 -8.03 12.19
CA GLY A 29 21.34 -8.18 11.24
C GLY A 29 21.70 -6.87 10.54
N THR A 30 22.40 -6.99 9.41
CA THR A 30 22.64 -5.90 8.47
C THR A 30 21.80 -6.17 7.22
N ALA A 31 20.84 -5.30 6.92
CA ALA A 31 19.99 -5.44 5.75
C ALA A 31 20.80 -5.11 4.47
N GLU A 32 20.62 -5.91 3.43
CA GLU A 32 21.27 -5.74 2.13
C GLU A 32 20.24 -5.75 1.00
N SER A 33 20.54 -5.04 -0.08
CA SER A 33 19.69 -5.08 -1.27
C SER A 33 19.92 -6.36 -2.06
N LEU A 34 18.82 -6.97 -2.50
CA LEU A 34 18.84 -8.09 -3.43
C LEU A 34 18.32 -7.63 -4.79
N PHE A 35 19.12 -7.84 -5.84
CA PHE A 35 18.68 -7.59 -7.21
C PHE A 35 17.54 -8.55 -7.58
N THR A 36 16.48 -8.00 -8.14
CA THR A 36 15.38 -8.74 -8.79
C THR A 36 14.94 -7.97 -10.03
N PRO A 37 14.32 -8.58 -11.07
CA PRO A 37 14.08 -7.86 -12.32
C PRO A 37 13.12 -6.67 -12.21
N GLN A 38 12.11 -6.76 -11.35
CA GLN A 38 11.11 -5.70 -11.06
C GLN A 38 10.55 -4.97 -12.29
N LEU A 39 10.27 -5.70 -13.38
CA LEU A 39 9.71 -5.11 -14.60
C LEU A 39 8.23 -4.80 -14.41
N TYR A 40 7.80 -3.63 -14.89
CA TYR A 40 6.37 -3.33 -15.06
C TYR A 40 5.75 -4.27 -16.11
N PHE A 41 6.48 -4.54 -17.19
CA PHE A 41 6.04 -5.45 -18.26
C PHE A 41 7.23 -6.16 -18.94
N PRO A 42 7.17 -7.48 -19.16
CA PRO A 42 6.17 -8.43 -18.66
C PRO A 42 6.39 -8.78 -17.17
N GLY A 43 5.47 -8.35 -16.29
CA GLY A 43 5.61 -8.49 -14.83
C GLY A 43 5.64 -9.94 -14.31
N ASN A 44 4.87 -10.83 -14.92
CA ASN A 44 4.86 -12.25 -14.56
C ASN A 44 6.21 -12.95 -14.75
N VAL A 45 6.92 -12.64 -15.83
CA VAL A 45 8.26 -13.18 -16.08
C VAL A 45 9.24 -12.59 -15.06
N SER A 46 9.10 -11.31 -14.74
CA SER A 46 9.88 -10.63 -13.71
C SER A 46 9.73 -11.29 -12.35
N GLU A 47 8.50 -11.56 -11.93
CA GLU A 47 8.22 -12.18 -10.64
C GLU A 47 8.71 -13.63 -10.55
N VAL A 48 8.49 -14.46 -11.57
CA VAL A 48 8.99 -15.85 -11.57
C VAL A 48 10.51 -15.87 -11.48
N GLN A 49 11.19 -15.02 -12.24
CA GLN A 49 12.64 -14.92 -12.19
C GLN A 49 13.12 -14.35 -10.84
N GLY A 50 12.43 -13.34 -10.31
CA GLY A 50 12.70 -12.78 -8.99
C GLY A 50 12.57 -13.82 -7.89
N ALA A 51 11.50 -14.62 -7.90
CA ALA A 51 11.26 -15.68 -6.92
C ALA A 51 12.39 -16.72 -6.90
N GLN A 52 12.91 -17.09 -8.07
CA GLN A 52 14.05 -18.00 -8.20
C GLN A 52 15.34 -17.39 -7.65
N ILE A 53 15.59 -16.10 -7.92
CA ILE A 53 16.75 -15.38 -7.39
C ILE A 53 16.67 -15.30 -5.86
N LEU A 54 15.51 -14.95 -5.32
CA LEU A 54 15.29 -14.88 -3.88
C LEU A 54 15.45 -16.25 -3.21
N ALA A 55 14.85 -17.30 -3.77
CA ALA A 55 15.00 -18.65 -3.25
C ALA A 55 16.48 -19.10 -3.24
N ALA A 56 17.25 -18.76 -4.28
CA ALA A 56 18.68 -19.07 -4.33
C ALA A 56 19.47 -18.32 -3.25
N ALA A 57 19.19 -17.03 -3.04
CA ALA A 57 19.85 -16.22 -2.02
C ALA A 57 19.55 -16.72 -0.59
N ILE A 58 18.29 -17.08 -0.30
CA ILE A 58 17.90 -17.64 1.01
C ILE A 58 18.63 -18.97 1.25
N ASN A 59 18.63 -19.87 0.27
CA ASN A 59 19.34 -21.15 0.40
C ASN A 59 20.86 -20.97 0.59
N GLU A 60 21.47 -19.97 -0.04
CA GLU A 60 22.89 -19.66 0.17
C GLU A 60 23.16 -19.19 1.62
N GLN A 61 22.30 -18.31 2.16
CA GLN A 61 22.38 -17.86 3.55
C GLN A 61 22.24 -19.01 4.54
N ILE A 62 21.26 -19.90 4.33
CA ILE A 62 21.07 -21.11 5.15
C ILE A 62 22.28 -22.04 5.03
N ALA A 63 22.75 -22.31 3.81
CA ALA A 63 23.89 -23.20 3.57
C ALA A 63 25.22 -22.67 4.14
N SER A 64 25.36 -21.36 4.31
CA SER A 64 26.53 -20.73 4.95
C SER A 64 26.64 -21.05 6.46
N GLY A 65 25.55 -21.54 7.08
CA GLY A 65 25.45 -21.79 8.51
C GLY A 65 25.28 -20.53 9.36
N GLN A 66 25.06 -19.37 8.73
CA GLN A 66 24.77 -18.10 9.41
C GLN A 66 23.29 -17.95 9.76
N ALA A 67 22.40 -18.68 9.07
CA ALA A 67 20.97 -18.66 9.33
C ALA A 67 20.45 -19.99 9.90
N GLY A 68 19.42 -19.91 10.72
CA GLY A 68 18.73 -21.03 11.37
C GLY A 68 17.66 -20.55 12.35
N PRO A 69 17.10 -21.41 13.21
CA PRO A 69 15.95 -21.06 14.06
C PRO A 69 16.21 -19.88 15.02
N ASP A 70 17.44 -19.74 15.51
CA ASP A 70 17.83 -18.67 16.42
C ASP A 70 18.24 -17.36 15.68
N ASN A 71 18.44 -17.44 14.36
CA ASN A 71 18.84 -16.32 13.50
C ASN A 71 18.28 -16.53 12.09
N PRO A 72 16.95 -16.41 11.89
CA PRO A 72 16.33 -16.68 10.60
C PRO A 72 16.76 -15.67 9.54
N VAL A 73 16.67 -16.07 8.27
CA VAL A 73 16.81 -15.14 7.15
C VAL A 73 15.58 -14.24 7.11
N TYR A 74 15.77 -12.93 7.33
CA TYR A 74 14.71 -11.95 7.16
C TYR A 74 14.62 -11.50 5.69
N VAL A 75 13.39 -11.43 5.19
CA VAL A 75 13.11 -11.06 3.80
C VAL A 75 12.10 -9.93 3.78
N PHE A 76 12.53 -8.73 3.37
CA PHE A 76 11.62 -7.63 3.11
C PHE A 76 11.15 -7.60 1.64
N GLY A 77 9.85 -7.53 1.42
CA GLY A 77 9.22 -7.35 0.10
C GLY A 77 8.23 -6.18 0.08
N TYR A 78 8.19 -5.44 -1.02
CA TYR A 78 7.26 -4.34 -1.27
C TYR A 78 6.65 -4.51 -2.66
N SER A 79 5.31 -4.49 -2.77
CA SER A 79 4.59 -4.47 -4.04
C SER A 79 4.85 -5.74 -4.84
N GLN A 80 5.41 -5.65 -6.04
CA GLN A 80 5.77 -6.82 -6.86
C GLN A 80 6.72 -7.79 -6.13
N SER A 81 7.68 -7.29 -5.32
CA SER A 81 8.55 -8.20 -4.55
C SER A 81 7.84 -8.90 -3.38
N ALA A 82 6.79 -8.29 -2.83
CA ALA A 82 5.92 -8.94 -1.86
C ALA A 82 5.12 -10.08 -2.51
N ALA A 83 4.52 -9.82 -3.68
CA ALA A 83 3.74 -10.80 -4.41
C ALA A 83 4.58 -12.02 -4.86
N MET A 84 5.79 -11.79 -5.41
CA MET A 84 6.68 -12.90 -5.76
C MET A 84 7.23 -13.67 -4.56
N SER A 85 7.21 -13.08 -3.35
CA SER A 85 7.64 -13.79 -2.14
C SER A 85 6.73 -14.97 -1.83
N SER A 86 5.43 -14.90 -2.17
CA SER A 86 4.53 -16.05 -2.10
C SER A 86 5.02 -17.24 -2.94
N MET A 87 5.54 -16.99 -4.14
CA MET A 87 6.10 -18.04 -5.01
C MET A 87 7.43 -18.59 -4.45
N THR A 88 8.26 -17.73 -3.85
CA THR A 88 9.46 -18.18 -3.14
C THR A 88 9.11 -19.06 -1.95
N MET A 89 8.10 -18.69 -1.14
CA MET A 89 7.66 -19.49 0.01
C MET A 89 7.24 -20.89 -0.45
N GLU A 90 6.44 -21.02 -1.51
CA GLU A 90 6.09 -22.33 -2.07
C GLU A 90 7.31 -23.14 -2.50
N GLN A 91 8.26 -22.49 -3.17
CA GLN A 91 9.49 -23.14 -3.62
C GLN A 91 10.33 -23.64 -2.43
N LEU A 92 10.54 -22.83 -1.40
CA LEU A 92 11.32 -23.18 -0.21
C LEU A 92 10.64 -24.30 0.59
N TYR A 93 9.32 -24.23 0.76
CA TYR A 93 8.53 -25.26 1.43
C TYR A 93 8.69 -26.62 0.73
N HIS A 94 8.59 -26.66 -0.61
CA HIS A 94 8.79 -27.89 -1.37
C HIS A 94 10.25 -28.38 -1.40
N GLN A 95 11.22 -27.51 -1.14
CA GLN A 95 12.62 -27.88 -0.94
C GLN A 95 12.90 -28.43 0.47
N GLY A 96 11.94 -28.32 1.40
CA GLY A 96 12.07 -28.78 2.78
C GLY A 96 12.83 -27.81 3.67
N VAL A 97 12.83 -26.52 3.35
CA VAL A 97 13.36 -25.47 4.24
C VAL A 97 12.46 -25.38 5.48
N PRO A 98 13.02 -25.47 6.71
CA PRO A 98 12.26 -25.30 7.95
C PRO A 98 11.58 -23.93 8.03
N ALA A 99 10.36 -23.90 8.57
CA ALA A 99 9.56 -22.68 8.67
C ALA A 99 10.23 -21.61 9.57
N GLU A 100 10.97 -22.06 10.58
CA GLU A 100 11.70 -21.25 11.54
C GLU A 100 13.01 -20.66 10.99
N ASP A 101 13.48 -21.09 9.80
CA ASP A 101 14.73 -20.61 9.22
C ASP A 101 14.55 -19.30 8.41
N VAL A 102 13.31 -18.88 8.14
CA VAL A 102 13.00 -17.73 7.27
C VAL A 102 11.82 -16.94 7.85
N HIS A 103 11.94 -15.61 7.86
CA HIS A 103 10.88 -14.69 8.24
C HIS A 103 10.66 -13.66 7.12
N PHE A 104 9.44 -13.58 6.58
CA PHE A 104 9.06 -12.59 5.58
C PHE A 104 8.36 -11.38 6.20
N VAL A 105 8.70 -10.18 5.76
CA VAL A 105 7.99 -8.93 6.10
C VAL A 105 7.58 -8.26 4.80
N LEU A 106 6.28 -8.15 4.56
CA LEU A 106 5.70 -7.78 3.27
C LEU A 106 4.83 -6.54 3.40
N VAL A 107 4.97 -5.60 2.47
CA VAL A 107 4.18 -4.37 2.42
C VAL A 107 3.57 -4.17 1.04
N GLY A 108 2.35 -3.65 0.96
CA GLY A 108 1.66 -3.44 -0.32
C GLY A 108 1.54 -4.74 -1.13
N ASN A 109 1.22 -5.84 -0.45
CA ASN A 109 1.26 -7.16 -1.06
C ASN A 109 0.05 -7.39 -2.00
N ALA A 110 0.30 -7.31 -3.30
CA ALA A 110 -0.72 -7.56 -4.32
C ALA A 110 -1.29 -8.99 -4.31
N ALA A 111 -0.56 -9.93 -3.69
CA ALA A 111 -0.95 -11.34 -3.55
C ALA A 111 -1.61 -11.65 -2.18
N ASN A 112 -2.08 -10.63 -1.46
CA ASN A 112 -2.93 -10.84 -0.28
C ASN A 112 -4.13 -11.72 -0.64
N PRO A 113 -4.40 -12.81 0.11
CA PRO A 113 -5.57 -13.66 -0.16
C PRO A 113 -6.88 -12.87 -0.15
N ASN A 114 -7.09 -12.07 0.90
CA ASN A 114 -8.23 -11.19 0.99
C ASN A 114 -7.84 -9.76 0.57
N GLY A 115 -8.34 -9.29 -0.58
CA GLY A 115 -8.12 -7.91 -1.04
C GLY A 115 -7.02 -7.76 -2.09
N GLY A 116 -6.04 -8.66 -2.19
CA GLY A 116 -5.00 -8.54 -3.20
C GLY A 116 -5.56 -8.55 -4.62
N ILE A 117 -5.14 -7.61 -5.47
CA ILE A 117 -5.64 -7.48 -6.84
C ILE A 117 -5.39 -8.75 -7.66
N VAL A 118 -4.32 -9.49 -7.34
CA VAL A 118 -3.98 -10.76 -8.00
C VAL A 118 -5.07 -11.80 -7.75
N GLU A 119 -5.59 -11.86 -6.52
CA GLU A 119 -6.70 -12.76 -6.17
C GLU A 119 -8.05 -12.24 -6.65
N MET A 120 -8.29 -10.93 -6.59
CA MET A 120 -9.53 -10.35 -7.08
C MET A 120 -9.73 -10.63 -8.57
N LEU A 121 -8.65 -10.60 -9.35
CA LEU A 121 -8.69 -10.87 -10.78
C LEU A 121 -8.69 -12.38 -11.12
N ASN A 122 -8.62 -13.27 -10.13
CA ASN A 122 -8.63 -14.72 -10.28
C ASN A 122 -10.06 -15.32 -10.40
N PHE A 123 -10.90 -14.75 -11.28
CA PHE A 123 -12.33 -15.10 -11.37
C PHE A 123 -12.66 -16.50 -11.91
N TRP A 124 -11.70 -17.19 -12.52
CA TRP A 124 -11.96 -18.43 -13.25
C TRP A 124 -11.41 -19.69 -12.55
N GLY A 125 -10.95 -19.57 -11.29
CA GLY A 125 -10.63 -20.71 -10.41
C GLY A 125 -9.63 -21.70 -10.99
N GLY A 126 -8.82 -21.25 -11.95
CA GLY A 126 -7.78 -22.02 -12.60
C GLY A 126 -6.45 -21.29 -12.44
N ASN A 127 -5.35 -21.99 -12.68
CA ASN A 127 -4.06 -21.36 -12.88
C ASN A 127 -4.18 -20.43 -14.12
N LEU A 128 -4.46 -19.14 -13.90
CA LEU A 128 -4.94 -18.23 -14.94
C LEU A 128 -4.04 -17.02 -15.10
N SER A 129 -3.25 -17.12 -16.15
CA SER A 129 -3.05 -16.05 -17.11
C SER A 129 -4.38 -15.47 -17.62
N PHE A 130 -4.69 -14.20 -17.32
CA PHE A 130 -5.34 -13.18 -18.20
C PHE A 130 -5.69 -11.93 -17.36
N TRP A 131 -5.30 -10.68 -17.64
CA TRP A 131 -4.77 -9.97 -18.81
C TRP A 131 -3.31 -10.32 -19.17
N ASN A 132 -3.02 -10.59 -20.45
CA ASN A 132 -1.67 -10.85 -20.99
C ASN A 132 -0.79 -11.92 -20.27
N GLY A 133 -1.35 -13.07 -19.84
CA GLY A 133 -0.46 -14.16 -19.38
C GLY A 133 0.04 -14.04 -17.93
N MET A 134 -0.50 -13.11 -17.14
CA MET A 134 0.09 -12.75 -15.85
C MET A 134 -0.38 -13.68 -14.71
N THR A 135 0.48 -14.59 -14.24
CA THR A 135 0.44 -15.07 -12.85
C THR A 135 1.27 -14.08 -12.05
N LEU A 136 0.64 -13.25 -11.22
CA LEU A 136 1.30 -12.23 -10.40
C LEU A 136 1.53 -12.73 -8.96
N GLY A 137 1.91 -14.00 -8.86
CA GLY A 137 1.97 -14.72 -7.60
C GLY A 137 0.74 -15.59 -7.32
N HIS A 138 0.83 -16.27 -6.20
CA HIS A 138 -0.23 -17.09 -5.60
C HIS A 138 -0.63 -16.43 -4.27
N PRO A 139 -1.83 -16.72 -3.73
CA PRO A 139 -2.22 -16.18 -2.44
C PRO A 139 -1.14 -16.53 -1.41
N THR A 140 -0.70 -15.55 -0.62
CA THR A 140 0.39 -15.74 0.34
C THR A 140 0.15 -16.99 1.20
N PRO A 141 1.03 -18.00 1.10
CA PRO A 141 0.82 -19.27 1.80
C PRO A 141 1.24 -19.17 3.26
N ASP A 142 0.71 -20.07 4.09
CA ASP A 142 0.99 -20.16 5.51
C ASP A 142 2.10 -21.18 5.82
N TYR A 143 3.30 -20.94 5.27
CA TYR A 143 4.46 -21.88 5.37
C TYR A 143 5.61 -21.37 6.23
N PHE A 144 5.74 -20.06 6.39
CA PHE A 144 6.84 -19.40 7.09
C PHE A 144 6.27 -18.26 7.92
N THR A 145 6.96 -17.90 9.01
CA THR A 145 6.59 -16.69 9.77
C THR A 145 6.58 -15.51 8.80
N THR A 146 5.45 -14.82 8.71
CA THR A 146 5.25 -13.76 7.72
C THR A 146 4.41 -12.64 8.32
N ASP A 147 4.93 -11.42 8.34
CA ASP A 147 4.15 -10.23 8.73
C ASP A 147 3.81 -9.41 7.48
N VAL A 148 2.52 -9.23 7.22
CA VAL A 148 2.01 -8.49 6.05
C VAL A 148 1.31 -7.21 6.48
N TYR A 149 1.85 -6.06 6.08
CA TYR A 149 1.26 -4.74 6.35
C TYR A 149 0.59 -4.19 5.09
N THR A 150 -0.67 -3.78 5.22
CA THR A 150 -1.48 -3.24 4.13
C THR A 150 -2.07 -1.90 4.57
N MET A 151 -1.87 -0.85 3.77
CA MET A 151 -2.58 0.42 3.97
C MET A 151 -4.01 0.30 3.45
N GLU A 152 -4.99 0.75 4.24
CA GLU A 152 -6.40 0.78 3.85
C GLU A 152 -6.57 1.55 2.54
N TYR A 153 -7.36 1.00 1.61
CA TYR A 153 -7.56 1.51 0.25
C TYR A 153 -6.35 1.45 -0.68
N ASP A 154 -5.25 0.77 -0.33
CA ASP A 154 -4.20 0.43 -1.29
C ASP A 154 -4.79 -0.46 -2.39
N GLY A 155 -5.07 0.11 -3.57
CA GLY A 155 -5.75 -0.62 -4.64
C GLY A 155 -5.01 -1.83 -5.22
N TYR A 156 -3.73 -2.04 -4.91
CA TYR A 156 -3.04 -3.28 -5.25
C TYR A 156 -3.22 -4.35 -4.17
N ALA A 157 -3.20 -3.97 -2.89
CA ALA A 157 -3.17 -4.90 -1.76
C ALA A 157 -4.52 -5.07 -1.02
N ASP A 158 -5.46 -4.15 -1.23
CA ASP A 158 -6.79 -4.05 -0.64
C ASP A 158 -7.79 -3.49 -1.67
N PHE A 159 -8.10 -4.28 -2.68
CA PHE A 159 -9.04 -3.96 -3.73
C PHE A 159 -10.48 -4.36 -3.34
N PRO A 160 -11.51 -3.55 -3.67
CA PRO A 160 -12.87 -3.77 -3.19
C PRO A 160 -13.51 -5.03 -3.76
N ARG A 161 -14.18 -5.81 -2.90
CA ARG A 161 -14.96 -6.99 -3.26
C ARG A 161 -16.11 -6.70 -4.22
N TYR A 162 -16.72 -5.51 -4.17
CA TYR A 162 -17.87 -5.12 -5.00
C TYR A 162 -17.49 -4.00 -6.01
N PRO A 163 -16.78 -4.33 -7.11
CA PRO A 163 -16.25 -3.33 -8.05
C PRO A 163 -17.32 -2.57 -8.86
N LEU A 164 -18.59 -3.00 -8.83
CA LEU A 164 -19.70 -2.22 -9.39
C LEU A 164 -20.03 -0.99 -8.54
N ASN A 165 -19.59 -0.94 -7.27
CA ASN A 165 -19.56 0.28 -6.50
C ASN A 165 -18.42 1.17 -7.02
N LEU A 166 -18.75 2.01 -8.00
CA LEU A 166 -17.77 2.83 -8.71
C LEU A 166 -17.03 3.81 -7.80
N LEU A 167 -17.63 4.25 -6.68
CA LEU A 167 -16.92 5.12 -5.72
C LEU A 167 -15.77 4.36 -5.07
N SER A 168 -16.00 3.12 -4.65
CA SER A 168 -14.96 2.28 -4.05
C SER A 168 -13.88 1.92 -5.06
N THR A 169 -14.26 1.55 -6.28
CA THR A 169 -13.31 1.24 -7.36
C THR A 169 -12.46 2.45 -7.74
N LEU A 170 -13.06 3.64 -7.88
CA LEU A 170 -12.31 4.86 -8.16
C LEU A 170 -11.39 5.25 -6.99
N ASN A 171 -11.83 5.03 -5.76
CA ASN A 171 -11.01 5.26 -4.58
C ASN A 171 -9.80 4.31 -4.52
N ALA A 172 -10.00 3.02 -4.79
CA ALA A 172 -8.91 2.04 -4.87
C ALA A 172 -7.94 2.39 -6.02
N ILE A 173 -8.44 2.82 -7.18
CA ILE A 173 -7.60 3.28 -8.29
C ILE A 173 -6.77 4.51 -7.89
N ALA A 174 -7.35 5.49 -7.20
CA ALA A 174 -6.58 6.60 -6.64
C ALA A 174 -5.54 6.09 -5.64
N GLY A 175 -5.92 5.13 -4.79
CA GLY A 175 -5.04 4.46 -3.83
C GLY A 175 -3.86 3.70 -4.46
N MET A 176 -4.00 3.18 -5.70
CA MET A 176 -2.87 2.59 -6.43
C MET A 176 -1.70 3.56 -6.65
N PHE A 177 -1.98 4.87 -6.72
CA PHE A 177 -0.97 5.90 -6.99
C PHE A 177 -0.64 6.77 -5.80
N LEU A 178 -1.57 6.93 -4.85
CA LEU A 178 -1.37 7.76 -3.66
C LEU A 178 -0.99 6.91 -2.45
N THR A 179 -1.77 5.87 -2.16
CA THR A 179 -1.60 5.03 -0.97
C THR A 179 -0.48 4.01 -1.16
N HIS A 180 -0.46 3.30 -2.29
CA HIS A 180 0.44 2.17 -2.52
C HIS A 180 1.92 2.53 -2.48
N ILE A 181 2.26 3.78 -2.82
CA ILE A 181 3.64 4.29 -2.78
C ILE A 181 4.04 4.83 -1.39
N GLY A 182 3.09 4.89 -0.46
CA GLY A 182 3.21 5.60 0.82
C GLY A 182 3.82 4.81 1.98
N TYR A 183 4.17 3.53 1.83
CA TYR A 183 4.59 2.68 2.97
C TYR A 183 5.84 3.16 3.70
N PHE A 184 6.73 3.92 3.05
CA PHE A 184 7.86 4.57 3.72
C PHE A 184 7.57 6.00 4.21
N GLY A 185 6.40 6.54 3.87
CA GLY A 185 5.93 7.84 4.37
C GLY A 185 5.21 7.77 5.71
N LEU A 186 4.78 6.57 6.12
CA LEU A 186 4.08 6.30 7.37
C LEU A 186 4.91 6.66 8.61
N SER A 187 4.24 7.06 9.68
CA SER A 187 4.87 7.23 10.99
C SER A 187 5.12 5.87 11.67
N GLU A 188 6.02 5.87 12.66
CA GLU A 188 6.23 4.68 13.49
C GLU A 188 4.95 4.29 14.26
N ASP A 189 4.15 5.29 14.66
CA ASP A 189 2.89 5.08 15.37
C ASP A 189 1.84 4.42 14.46
N ASP A 190 1.76 4.77 13.17
CA ASP A 190 0.80 4.15 12.24
C ASP A 190 1.07 2.65 12.08
N ILE A 191 2.36 2.27 11.97
CA ILE A 191 2.78 0.88 11.85
C ILE A 191 2.58 0.13 13.17
N ALA A 192 2.94 0.74 14.29
CA ALA A 192 2.82 0.11 15.61
C ALA A 192 1.36 -0.08 16.05
N ASN A 193 0.44 0.78 15.57
CA ASN A 193 -0.99 0.70 15.86
C ASN A 193 -1.79 0.03 14.72
N ALA A 194 -1.12 -0.64 13.77
CA ALA A 194 -1.79 -1.38 12.72
C ALA A 194 -2.73 -2.45 13.33
N ILE A 195 -3.92 -2.57 12.75
CA ILE A 195 -4.97 -3.48 13.21
C ILE A 195 -4.63 -4.89 12.73
N ALA A 196 -4.39 -5.79 13.68
CA ALA A 196 -4.26 -7.22 13.38
C ALA A 196 -5.60 -7.77 12.86
N LEU A 197 -5.58 -8.37 11.67
CA LEU A 197 -6.74 -9.00 11.05
C LEU A 197 -6.84 -10.47 11.46
N GLU A 198 -8.06 -10.97 11.62
CA GLU A 198 -8.29 -12.38 11.95
C GLU A 198 -7.86 -13.30 10.81
N THR A 199 -7.32 -14.47 11.16
CA THR A 199 -7.05 -15.59 10.25
C THR A 199 -7.96 -16.77 10.60
N THR A 200 -8.03 -17.78 9.73
CA THR A 200 -8.84 -18.98 10.01
C THR A 200 -8.28 -19.87 11.13
N ASP A 201 -7.00 -19.74 11.44
CA ASP A 201 -6.29 -20.55 12.43
C ASP A 201 -5.50 -19.63 13.36
N PRO A 202 -5.72 -19.67 14.69
CA PRO A 202 -4.95 -18.87 15.64
C PRO A 202 -3.44 -19.21 15.65
N ASP A 203 -3.05 -20.37 15.13
CA ASP A 203 -1.66 -20.81 15.02
C ASP A 203 -1.05 -20.51 13.62
N SER A 204 -1.73 -19.72 12.79
CA SER A 204 -1.23 -19.24 11.48
C SER A 204 0.16 -18.59 11.64
N LEU A 205 1.10 -18.97 10.79
CA LEU A 205 2.43 -18.37 10.73
C LEU A 205 2.42 -17.01 10.03
N THR A 206 1.43 -16.77 9.16
CA THR A 206 1.23 -15.49 8.51
C THR A 206 0.28 -14.59 9.31
N ASN A 207 0.77 -13.42 9.70
CA ASN A 207 0.03 -12.34 10.35
C ASN A 207 -0.29 -11.24 9.32
N TYR A 208 -1.51 -10.71 9.38
CA TYR A 208 -1.96 -9.62 8.52
C TYR A 208 -2.32 -8.41 9.36
N TYR A 209 -1.80 -7.25 8.98
CA TYR A 209 -2.03 -5.98 9.65
C TYR A 209 -2.57 -4.95 8.65
N MET A 210 -3.66 -4.30 9.03
CA MET A 210 -4.26 -3.19 8.30
C MET A 210 -3.87 -1.87 8.95
N ILE A 211 -3.32 -0.94 8.17
CA ILE A 211 -2.98 0.42 8.59
C ILE A 211 -4.13 1.32 8.13
N PRO A 212 -4.99 1.82 9.03
CA PRO A 212 -6.15 2.61 8.65
C PRO A 212 -5.76 3.92 7.95
N ALA A 213 -6.59 4.35 7.01
CA ALA A 213 -6.39 5.58 6.26
C ALA A 213 -7.20 6.73 6.88
N GLU A 214 -6.53 7.83 7.21
CA GLU A 214 -7.18 9.03 7.73
C GLU A 214 -8.09 9.70 6.70
N THR A 215 -7.75 9.57 5.42
CA THR A 215 -8.47 10.18 4.29
C THR A 215 -8.76 9.16 3.18
N LEU A 216 -9.78 9.44 2.38
CA LEU A 216 -10.06 8.71 1.15
C LEU A 216 -9.11 9.18 0.05
N PRO A 217 -8.33 8.27 -0.59
CA PRO A 217 -7.48 8.61 -1.73
C PRO A 217 -8.20 9.38 -2.85
N LEU A 218 -9.49 9.09 -3.08
CA LEU A 218 -10.29 9.82 -4.07
C LEU A 218 -10.50 11.30 -3.70
N LEU A 219 -10.64 11.59 -2.41
CA LEU A 219 -10.85 12.96 -1.91
C LEU A 219 -9.55 13.72 -1.75
N ASP A 220 -8.43 13.02 -1.57
CA ASP A 220 -7.11 13.63 -1.56
C ASP A 220 -6.80 14.35 -2.88
N LEU A 221 -7.35 13.85 -3.98
CA LEU A 221 -7.27 14.50 -5.28
C LEU A 221 -7.99 15.87 -5.30
N LEU A 222 -9.04 16.05 -4.49
CA LEU A 222 -9.69 17.35 -4.34
C LEU A 222 -8.84 18.31 -3.51
N ARG A 223 -8.10 17.78 -2.50
CA ARG A 223 -7.22 18.56 -1.61
C ARG A 223 -6.07 19.23 -2.36
N LEU A 224 -5.73 18.77 -3.57
CA LEU A 224 -4.80 19.45 -4.48
C LEU A 224 -5.23 20.88 -4.85
N ASN A 225 -6.49 21.24 -4.66
CA ASN A 225 -6.95 22.62 -4.81
C ASN A 225 -6.75 23.41 -3.51
N PRO A 226 -5.81 24.37 -3.45
CA PRO A 226 -5.38 24.99 -2.19
C PRO A 226 -6.38 25.99 -1.59
N VAL A 227 -7.54 26.24 -2.21
CA VAL A 227 -8.49 27.26 -1.74
C VAL A 227 -9.80 26.65 -1.23
N TRP A 228 -10.29 25.62 -1.90
CA TRP A 228 -11.56 24.96 -1.54
C TRP A 228 -11.45 23.43 -1.49
N GLY A 229 -10.27 22.87 -1.75
CA GLY A 229 -10.01 21.43 -1.72
C GLY A 229 -10.27 20.84 -0.33
N SER A 230 -9.50 21.26 0.68
CA SER A 230 -9.63 20.73 2.05
C SER A 230 -11.03 20.94 2.64
N PRO A 231 -11.68 22.12 2.56
CA PRO A 231 -13.05 22.29 3.07
C PRO A 231 -14.09 21.40 2.38
N LEU A 232 -13.97 21.22 1.06
CA LEU A 232 -14.89 20.36 0.31
C LEU A 232 -14.62 18.88 0.59
N ALA A 233 -13.36 18.49 0.70
CA ALA A 233 -12.98 17.13 1.08
C ALA A 233 -13.52 16.82 2.48
N ALA A 234 -13.29 17.69 3.47
CA ALA A 234 -13.83 17.54 4.84
C ALA A 234 -15.37 17.41 4.86
N LEU A 235 -16.08 18.16 4.01
CA LEU A 235 -17.54 18.03 3.87
C LEU A 235 -17.98 16.64 3.36
N LEU A 236 -17.27 16.14 2.35
CA LEU A 236 -17.65 14.92 1.64
C LEU A 236 -17.11 13.65 2.30
N GLU A 237 -16.00 13.74 3.01
CA GLU A 237 -15.20 12.64 3.55
C GLU A 237 -16.03 11.63 4.34
N PRO A 238 -16.81 12.01 5.38
CA PRO A 238 -17.51 10.99 6.16
C PRO A 238 -18.59 10.27 5.33
N SER A 239 -19.31 11.00 4.49
CA SER A 239 -20.38 10.42 3.67
C SER A 239 -19.83 9.54 2.55
N MET A 240 -18.76 9.98 1.89
CA MET A 240 -18.10 9.19 0.86
C MET A 240 -17.40 7.98 1.45
N ARG A 241 -16.85 8.06 2.67
CA ARG A 241 -16.23 6.91 3.35
C ARG A 241 -17.23 5.80 3.59
N VAL A 242 -18.44 6.13 4.07
CA VAL A 242 -19.53 5.14 4.16
C VAL A 242 -19.81 4.49 2.80
N LEU A 243 -19.94 5.30 1.74
CA LEU A 243 -20.23 4.79 0.40
C LEU A 243 -19.09 3.97 -0.21
N VAL A 244 -17.85 4.33 0.07
CA VAL A 244 -16.64 3.61 -0.36
C VAL A 244 -16.53 2.28 0.38
N ASN A 245 -16.70 2.28 1.70
CA ASN A 245 -16.59 1.09 2.56
C ASN A 245 -17.63 0.03 2.21
N LEU A 246 -18.79 0.43 1.68
CA LEU A 246 -19.77 -0.52 1.14
C LEU A 246 -19.18 -1.41 0.03
N GLY A 247 -18.22 -0.91 -0.75
CA GLY A 247 -17.49 -1.70 -1.75
C GLY A 247 -16.61 -2.81 -1.17
N TYR A 248 -16.30 -2.72 0.12
CA TYR A 248 -15.54 -3.69 0.89
C TYR A 248 -16.42 -4.56 1.79
N GLY A 249 -17.74 -4.30 1.80
CA GLY A 249 -18.71 -5.07 2.59
C GLY A 249 -18.93 -4.55 4.01
N SER A 250 -18.51 -3.32 4.31
CA SER A 250 -18.62 -2.70 5.64
C SER A 250 -19.22 -1.29 5.57
N LEU A 251 -19.67 -0.75 6.70
CA LEU A 251 -20.03 0.68 6.84
C LEU A 251 -18.87 1.52 7.39
N THR A 252 -17.90 0.89 8.05
CA THR A 252 -16.89 1.58 8.86
C THR A 252 -15.47 1.20 8.48
N GLU A 253 -15.27 0.08 7.79
CA GLU A 253 -13.96 -0.46 7.44
C GLU A 253 -13.78 -0.46 5.92
N GLY A 254 -12.64 0.04 5.45
CA GLY A 254 -12.28 0.17 4.05
C GLY A 254 -11.56 -1.04 3.46
N TRP A 255 -11.65 -2.20 4.11
CA TRP A 255 -11.07 -3.46 3.67
C TRP A 255 -12.08 -4.60 3.70
N ASN A 256 -11.82 -5.62 2.89
CA ASN A 256 -12.73 -6.74 2.70
C ASN A 256 -12.95 -7.56 3.97
N GLN A 257 -14.21 -7.80 4.32
CA GLN A 257 -14.61 -8.51 5.53
C GLN A 257 -14.37 -10.03 5.47
N GLY A 258 -13.92 -10.61 6.58
CA GLY A 258 -13.63 -12.04 6.74
C GLY A 258 -12.15 -12.31 7.04
N PRO A 259 -11.74 -13.58 7.19
CA PRO A 259 -10.36 -13.92 7.51
C PRO A 259 -9.38 -13.46 6.42
N ALA A 260 -8.28 -12.82 6.81
CA ALA A 260 -7.31 -12.22 5.89
C ALA A 260 -6.56 -13.25 5.02
N ASN A 261 -6.43 -14.49 5.52
CA ASN A 261 -5.76 -15.60 4.84
C ASN A 261 -6.69 -16.43 3.93
N VAL A 262 -7.94 -16.00 3.72
CA VAL A 262 -8.88 -16.68 2.82
C VAL A 262 -9.00 -15.89 1.51
N PRO A 263 -8.77 -16.53 0.35
CA PRO A 263 -8.96 -15.88 -0.95
C PRO A 263 -10.37 -15.31 -1.10
N THR A 264 -10.47 -13.99 -1.24
CA THR A 264 -11.73 -13.32 -1.56
C THR A 264 -11.83 -13.15 -3.07
N THR A 265 -13.00 -13.44 -3.62
CA THR A 265 -13.32 -13.20 -5.03
C THR A 265 -14.24 -12.00 -5.19
N ILE A 266 -14.13 -11.33 -6.32
CA ILE A 266 -15.05 -10.26 -6.69
C ILE A 266 -16.49 -10.77 -6.71
N SER A 267 -17.40 -9.95 -6.19
CA SER A 267 -18.84 -10.07 -6.37
C SER A 267 -19.34 -9.09 -7.43
N TRP A 268 -20.25 -9.56 -8.28
CA TRP A 268 -20.98 -8.72 -9.23
C TRP A 268 -22.27 -8.14 -8.66
N ASP A 269 -22.51 -8.31 -7.36
CA ASP A 269 -23.55 -7.56 -6.66
C ASP A 269 -23.15 -6.08 -6.56
N LEU A 270 -24.13 -5.18 -6.56
CA LEU A 270 -23.87 -3.74 -6.41
C LEU A 270 -23.44 -3.38 -4.99
N LEU A 271 -24.02 -4.04 -3.98
CA LEU A 271 -23.81 -3.75 -2.56
C LEU A 271 -23.84 -5.06 -1.75
N PRO A 272 -23.20 -5.08 -0.56
CA PRO A 272 -23.27 -6.19 0.38
C PRO A 272 -24.72 -6.48 0.80
N SER A 273 -25.13 -7.75 0.68
CA SER A 273 -26.49 -8.18 1.03
C SER A 273 -26.75 -8.24 2.54
N ASN A 274 -25.69 -8.21 3.36
CA ASN A 274 -25.74 -8.22 4.82
C ASN A 274 -25.99 -6.84 5.45
N ILE A 275 -26.01 -5.75 4.67
CA ILE A 275 -26.20 -4.39 5.18
C ILE A 275 -27.56 -3.86 4.74
N SER A 276 -28.39 -3.43 5.70
CA SER A 276 -29.74 -2.96 5.39
C SER A 276 -29.74 -1.50 4.91
N TRP A 277 -30.72 -1.14 4.09
CA TRP A 277 -30.95 0.26 3.70
C TRP A 277 -31.19 1.19 4.90
N ALA A 278 -31.74 0.66 6.00
CA ALA A 278 -31.93 1.45 7.22
C ALA A 278 -30.58 1.82 7.86
N ASP A 279 -29.64 0.87 7.90
CA ASP A 279 -28.30 1.10 8.44
C ASP A 279 -27.50 2.07 7.55
N ILE A 280 -27.58 1.91 6.22
CA ILE A 280 -26.96 2.83 5.26
C ILE A 280 -27.51 4.25 5.45
N ASN A 281 -28.84 4.42 5.54
CA ASN A 281 -29.45 5.73 5.75
C ASN A 281 -29.05 6.36 7.08
N ALA A 282 -28.97 5.56 8.16
CA ALA A 282 -28.53 6.04 9.46
C ALA A 282 -27.06 6.48 9.44
N ALA A 283 -26.18 5.67 8.82
CA ALA A 283 -24.77 5.99 8.66
C ALA A 283 -24.58 7.29 7.86
N LEU A 284 -25.27 7.44 6.73
CA LEU A 284 -25.20 8.65 5.90
C LEU A 284 -25.74 9.91 6.61
N ALA A 285 -26.79 9.78 7.43
CA ALA A 285 -27.31 10.92 8.18
C ALA A 285 -26.32 11.42 9.25
N ASN A 286 -25.65 10.49 9.94
CA ASN A 286 -24.60 10.81 10.90
C ASN A 286 -23.39 11.41 10.19
N ALA A 287 -22.92 10.76 9.13
CA ALA A 287 -21.78 11.19 8.33
C ALA A 287 -21.99 12.57 7.68
N TRP A 288 -23.21 12.89 7.24
CA TRP A 288 -23.52 14.24 6.76
C TRP A 288 -23.36 15.30 7.85
N THR A 289 -23.81 14.98 9.07
CA THR A 289 -23.70 15.90 10.20
C THR A 289 -22.24 16.14 10.58
N GLU A 290 -21.44 15.08 10.57
CA GLU A 290 -19.98 15.12 10.78
C GLU A 290 -19.30 15.97 9.69
N GLY A 291 -19.55 15.68 8.41
CA GLY A 291 -18.94 16.42 7.31
C GLY A 291 -19.24 17.92 7.34
N VAL A 292 -20.46 18.33 7.72
CA VAL A 292 -20.78 19.76 7.89
C VAL A 292 -19.95 20.38 9.03
N GLN A 293 -19.74 19.65 10.13
CA GLN A 293 -18.93 20.13 11.25
C GLN A 293 -17.45 20.24 10.86
N ASP A 294 -16.92 19.24 10.16
CA ASP A 294 -15.54 19.19 9.70
C ASP A 294 -15.26 20.29 8.68
N ALA A 295 -16.17 20.50 7.72
CA ALA A 295 -16.05 21.59 6.76
C ALA A 295 -16.05 22.98 7.42
N ILE A 296 -16.87 23.19 8.45
CA ILE A 296 -16.86 24.45 9.21
C ILE A 296 -15.54 24.63 9.96
N LYS A 297 -15.01 23.56 10.55
CA LYS A 297 -13.72 23.57 11.25
C LYS A 297 -12.60 23.92 10.27
N GLU A 298 -12.58 23.30 9.10
CA GLU A 298 -11.62 23.54 8.04
C GLU A 298 -11.67 24.98 7.52
N LEU A 299 -12.87 25.53 7.26
CA LEU A 299 -13.03 26.94 6.86
C LEU A 299 -12.57 27.95 7.93
N GLN A 300 -12.48 27.53 9.20
CA GLN A 300 -12.01 28.37 10.29
C GLN A 300 -10.50 28.23 10.52
N ASP A 301 -9.86 27.21 9.96
CA ASP A 301 -8.43 27.00 10.10
C ASP A 301 -7.67 27.94 9.16
N PRO A 302 -6.82 28.83 9.69
CA PRO A 302 -5.99 29.68 8.85
C PRO A 302 -5.03 28.87 7.95
N THR A 303 -4.60 27.66 8.34
CA THR A 303 -3.66 26.83 7.56
C THR A 303 -4.21 26.43 6.20
N THR A 304 -5.53 26.24 6.10
CA THR A 304 -6.28 25.90 4.89
C THR A 304 -6.04 26.86 3.73
N TYR A 305 -5.68 28.13 4.01
CA TYR A 305 -5.54 29.17 2.99
C TYR A 305 -4.07 29.54 2.67
N PHE A 306 -3.09 28.90 3.29
CA PHE A 306 -1.69 29.21 3.04
C PHE A 306 -1.15 28.44 1.82
N PRO A 307 -0.53 29.11 0.83
CA PRO A 307 0.21 28.43 -0.24
C PRO A 307 1.35 27.58 0.37
N GLY A 308 1.24 26.26 0.26
CA GLY A 308 2.19 25.29 0.82
C GLY A 308 1.73 24.55 2.08
N GLY A 309 0.61 24.95 2.71
CA GLY A 309 0.02 24.23 3.85
C GLY A 309 -0.42 22.81 3.49
N PHE A 310 -1.01 22.65 2.30
CA PHE A 310 -1.46 21.35 1.78
C PHE A 310 -0.31 20.32 1.61
N MET A 311 0.95 20.75 1.45
CA MET A 311 2.08 19.81 1.33
C MET A 311 2.46 19.16 2.68
N ALA A 312 2.03 19.79 3.78
CA ALA A 312 2.18 19.25 5.13
C ALA A 312 0.94 18.49 5.60
N GLU A 313 -0.13 18.46 4.79
CA GLU A 313 -1.35 17.69 5.06
C GLU A 313 -1.24 16.31 4.41
N GLU A 314 -1.82 15.31 5.08
CA GLU A 314 -1.98 13.99 4.49
C GLU A 314 -2.98 14.04 3.31
N PRO A 315 -2.71 13.30 2.22
CA PRO A 315 -1.70 12.25 2.07
C PRO A 315 -0.37 12.78 1.50
N PHE A 316 -0.25 14.09 1.29
CA PHE A 316 0.86 14.68 0.56
C PHE A 316 2.16 14.53 1.33
N SER A 317 2.12 14.72 2.65
CA SER A 317 3.25 14.46 3.53
C SER A 317 3.69 12.99 3.47
N THR A 318 2.77 12.01 3.50
CA THR A 318 3.11 10.59 3.31
C THR A 318 3.79 10.35 1.97
N VAL A 319 3.21 10.81 0.85
CA VAL A 319 3.78 10.59 -0.48
C VAL A 319 5.15 11.28 -0.60
N TRP A 320 5.27 12.50 -0.10
CA TRP A 320 6.53 13.25 -0.11
C TRP A 320 7.61 12.57 0.73
N ASN A 321 7.28 12.14 1.94
CA ASN A 321 8.19 11.40 2.82
C ASN A 321 8.62 10.08 2.18
N ALA A 322 7.70 9.37 1.52
CA ALA A 322 8.01 8.17 0.77
C ALA A 322 8.97 8.46 -0.40
N ALA A 323 8.70 9.48 -1.21
CA ALA A 323 9.58 9.91 -2.29
C ALA A 323 10.98 10.29 -1.76
N GLN A 324 11.06 10.99 -0.63
CA GLN A 324 12.32 11.32 0.04
C GLN A 324 13.13 10.08 0.43
N ARG A 325 12.48 9.04 0.98
CA ARG A 325 13.16 7.82 1.41
C ARG A 325 13.50 6.87 0.26
N VAL A 326 12.68 6.83 -0.79
CA VAL A 326 12.90 5.97 -1.97
C VAL A 326 13.90 6.60 -2.95
N TYR A 327 13.78 7.89 -3.22
CA TYR A 327 14.45 8.56 -4.34
C TYR A 327 15.62 9.46 -3.92
N PHE A 328 15.53 10.15 -2.78
CA PHE A 328 16.54 11.13 -2.35
C PHE A 328 17.59 10.61 -1.36
N ASP A 329 17.63 9.29 -1.10
CA ASP A 329 18.66 8.61 -0.30
C ASP A 329 18.91 9.28 1.07
N ILE A 330 17.85 9.49 1.84
CA ILE A 330 17.99 10.05 3.19
C ILE A 330 18.45 8.94 4.15
N GLN A 331 19.70 9.04 4.59
CA GLN A 331 20.34 8.09 5.51
C GLN A 331 19.83 8.20 6.96
N ASP A 332 19.02 9.21 7.31
CA ASP A 332 18.56 9.45 8.69
C ASP A 332 17.05 9.79 8.79
N PRO A 333 16.19 8.81 9.15
CA PRO A 333 14.77 9.05 9.37
C PRO A 333 14.44 9.70 10.73
N THR A 334 15.42 9.84 11.63
CA THR A 334 15.20 10.42 12.97
C THR A 334 15.25 11.95 12.98
N SER A 335 15.79 12.58 11.94
CA SER A 335 15.93 14.04 11.86
C SER A 335 14.59 14.80 11.71
N LEU A 336 13.48 14.11 11.43
CA LEU A 336 12.14 14.71 11.34
C LEU A 336 11.40 14.79 12.69
N PHE A 337 11.73 13.91 13.64
CA PHE A 337 11.01 13.80 14.92
C PHE A 337 11.67 14.56 16.09
N GLY A 338 12.76 15.29 15.84
CA GLY A 338 13.61 15.81 16.91
C GLY A 338 14.36 17.09 16.61
N GLY A 339 13.67 18.11 16.09
CA GLY A 339 14.27 19.44 15.95
C GLY A 339 13.28 20.37 15.28
N SER A 340 13.12 21.59 15.81
CA SER A 340 12.32 22.63 15.19
C SER A 340 12.76 22.82 13.73
N ALA A 341 12.03 22.24 12.79
CA ALA A 341 12.17 22.52 11.38
C ALA A 341 11.69 23.96 11.15
N MET A 342 12.59 24.91 11.35
CA MET A 342 12.62 26.03 10.41
C MET A 342 12.80 25.37 9.06
N ALA A 343 11.73 25.35 8.27
CA ALA A 343 11.71 24.92 6.89
C ALA A 343 12.99 25.39 6.21
N THR A 344 13.92 24.47 5.98
CA THR A 344 14.93 24.68 4.97
C THR A 344 14.16 24.67 3.66
N ASP A 345 14.00 25.88 3.13
CA ASP A 345 13.50 26.25 1.81
C ASP A 345 12.90 25.08 1.00
N PRO A 346 11.56 25.01 0.84
CA PRO A 346 10.94 23.99 0.00
C PRO A 346 11.45 24.20 -1.43
N ALA A 347 12.39 23.37 -1.86
CA ALA A 347 12.66 23.18 -3.27
C ALA A 347 11.29 22.90 -3.94
N GLY A 348 11.00 23.69 -4.96
CA GLY A 348 9.63 24.08 -5.32
C GLY A 348 8.70 22.96 -5.77
N THR A 349 7.45 23.35 -6.04
CA THR A 349 6.37 22.52 -6.59
C THR A 349 6.77 21.66 -7.80
N SER A 350 7.86 22.01 -8.50
CA SER A 350 8.43 21.26 -9.62
C SER A 350 8.87 19.85 -9.24
N ASP A 351 9.51 19.63 -8.09
CA ASP A 351 10.16 18.35 -7.79
C ASP A 351 9.12 17.25 -7.49
N PHE A 352 8.00 17.62 -6.87
CA PHE A 352 6.87 16.72 -6.65
C PHE A 352 6.08 16.47 -7.95
N THR A 353 5.85 17.50 -8.76
CA THR A 353 5.18 17.31 -10.06
C THR A 353 6.03 16.49 -11.02
N ASP A 354 7.36 16.60 -10.95
CA ASP A 354 8.28 15.78 -11.74
C ASP A 354 8.33 14.33 -11.24
N PHE A 355 8.22 14.11 -9.92
CA PHE A 355 8.04 12.77 -9.36
C PHE A 355 6.74 12.11 -9.85
N LEU A 356 5.60 12.81 -9.71
CA LEU A 356 4.32 12.34 -10.25
C LEU A 356 4.34 12.20 -11.78
N GLY A 357 4.99 13.13 -12.47
CA GLY A 357 5.22 13.09 -13.91
C GLY A 357 6.02 11.88 -14.32
N SER A 358 7.07 11.52 -13.59
CA SER A 358 7.89 10.33 -13.87
C SER A 358 7.16 9.00 -13.65
N LEU A 359 6.22 8.95 -12.70
CA LEU A 359 5.31 7.82 -12.49
C LEU A 359 4.36 7.62 -13.69
N VAL A 360 4.00 8.72 -14.38
CA VAL A 360 3.09 8.72 -15.53
C VAL A 360 3.82 8.58 -16.87
N ASP A 361 4.96 9.25 -17.06
CA ASP A 361 5.71 9.34 -18.33
C ASP A 361 6.33 8.01 -18.77
N GLY A 362 6.46 7.05 -17.86
CA GLY A 362 6.87 5.68 -18.17
C GLY A 362 5.73 4.76 -18.65
N ASN A 363 4.47 5.22 -18.60
CA ASN A 363 3.30 4.37 -18.80
C ASN A 363 2.21 5.06 -19.67
N PRO A 364 2.18 4.82 -20.99
CA PRO A 364 1.26 5.50 -21.90
C PRO A 364 -0.24 5.22 -21.63
N ASP A 365 -0.57 4.26 -20.75
CA ASP A 365 -1.95 3.98 -20.30
C ASP A 365 -2.39 4.84 -19.10
N LEU A 366 -1.52 5.72 -18.57
CA LEU A 366 -1.81 6.62 -17.45
C LEU A 366 -2.04 8.07 -17.87
N SER A 367 -2.08 8.41 -19.16
CA SER A 367 -2.29 9.81 -19.61
C SER A 367 -3.65 10.41 -19.20
N TRP A 368 -4.62 9.57 -18.80
CA TRP A 368 -5.89 10.04 -18.26
C TRP A 368 -5.74 10.64 -16.84
N ILE A 369 -4.68 10.29 -16.11
CA ILE A 369 -4.31 10.88 -14.80
C ILE A 369 -4.00 12.37 -15.01
N THR A 370 -3.13 12.72 -15.97
CA THR A 370 -2.82 14.12 -16.29
C THR A 370 -4.05 14.91 -16.75
N ASP A 371 -4.93 14.29 -17.54
CA ASP A 371 -6.18 14.89 -18.04
C ASP A 371 -7.23 15.11 -16.92
N ILE A 372 -7.34 14.19 -15.96
CA ILE A 372 -8.25 14.32 -14.80
C ILE A 372 -7.72 15.31 -13.77
N PHE A 373 -6.40 15.37 -13.56
CA PHE A 373 -5.77 16.21 -12.54
C PHE A 373 -5.42 17.63 -13.02
N GLY A 374 -5.64 17.93 -14.30
CA GLY A 374 -5.39 19.27 -14.84
C GLY A 374 -3.95 19.72 -14.66
N LEU A 375 -3.00 18.78 -14.62
CA LEU A 375 -1.57 19.08 -14.43
C LEU A 375 -1.01 19.92 -15.59
N ASP A 376 -1.66 19.88 -16.75
CA ASP A 376 -1.42 20.78 -17.89
C ASP A 376 -1.61 22.27 -17.54
N MET A 377 -2.38 22.58 -16.48
CA MET A 377 -2.67 23.95 -16.04
C MET A 377 -1.68 24.48 -14.98
N ILE A 378 -0.74 23.64 -14.52
CA ILE A 378 0.28 24.01 -13.50
C ILE A 378 1.67 24.16 -14.13
N SER A 379 1.76 24.32 -15.46
CA SER A 379 3.02 24.69 -16.10
C SER A 379 3.34 26.17 -15.78
N PRO A 380 4.50 26.50 -15.18
CA PRO A 380 4.91 27.89 -15.06
C PRO A 380 5.26 28.42 -16.46
N ALA A 381 4.69 29.55 -16.82
CA ALA A 381 5.08 30.31 -18.01
C ALA A 381 6.52 30.84 -17.94
#